data_AF-A0A817W5H6-F1
#
_entry.id   AF-A0A817W5H6-F1
#
_cell.length_a   1.000
_cell.length_b   1.000
_cell.length_c   1.000
_cell.angle_alpha   90.00
_cell.angle_beta   90.00
_cell.angle_gamma   90.00
#
_symmetry.space_group_name_H-M   'P 1'
#
loop_
_entity.id
_entity.type
_entity.pdbx_description
1 polymer ?
#
loop_
_entity_poly.entity_id
_entity_poly.type
_entity_poly.pdbx_seq_one_letter_code
_entity_poly.pdbx_strand_id
1 'polypeptide(L)'
;MNLTCVDSCSTDGGYSNAPVNILTDCASLSLSLGTIASEGSSNINLSANATFSIAYQSSYWLGLNDPPLRNFSWSMLCSIDLRMRPDGFMNTPPVASVISPQFVIVNTTTTIQIPVSDVNSGDDVRC
;
A
#
# COMPACT_ATOMS: atom_id res chain seq x y z
N MET A 1 4.98 10.58 -10.60
CA MET A 1 5.90 9.71 -9.85
C MET A 1 5.17 8.40 -9.67
N ASN A 2 5.83 7.25 -9.75
CA ASN A 2 5.10 5.99 -9.88
C ASN A 2 5.44 5.04 -8.73
N LEU A 3 4.53 4.11 -8.45
CA LEU A 3 4.87 2.90 -7.71
C LEU A 3 5.80 2.07 -8.61
N THR A 4 7.05 1.88 -8.21
CA THR A 4 8.01 1.12 -9.00
C THR A 4 8.07 -0.29 -8.49
N CYS A 5 8.30 -1.24 -9.39
CA CYS A 5 8.66 -2.58 -8.96
C CYS A 5 10.02 -2.54 -8.26
N VAL A 6 10.11 -3.17 -7.10
CA VAL A 6 11.31 -3.18 -6.24
C VAL A 6 11.82 -4.58 -5.93
N ASP A 7 10.99 -5.60 -6.14
CA ASP A 7 11.37 -6.99 -5.96
C ASP A 7 10.62 -7.90 -6.95
N SER A 8 11.30 -8.97 -7.40
CA SER A 8 10.78 -9.97 -8.34
C SER A 8 10.22 -9.37 -9.64
N CYS A 9 10.87 -8.32 -10.17
CA CYS A 9 10.36 -7.55 -11.32
C CYS A 9 10.37 -8.29 -12.66
N SER A 10 11.12 -9.40 -12.78
CA SER A 10 11.05 -10.26 -13.97
C SER A 10 9.74 -11.05 -14.07
N THR A 11 8.98 -11.14 -12.98
CA THR A 11 7.69 -11.85 -12.89
C THR A 11 6.53 -10.90 -12.65
N ASP A 12 6.68 -9.63 -13.02
CA ASP A 12 5.73 -8.56 -12.73
C ASP A 12 4.45 -8.57 -13.58
N GLY A 13 4.29 -9.57 -14.44
CA GLY A 13 3.12 -9.74 -15.29
C GLY A 13 2.90 -8.61 -16.31
N GLY A 14 3.93 -7.79 -16.59
CA GLY A 14 3.88 -6.65 -17.50
C GLY A 14 3.77 -5.29 -16.79
N TYR A 15 3.74 -5.25 -15.45
CA TYR A 15 3.57 -4.03 -14.67
C TYR A 15 4.57 -2.92 -15.02
N SER A 16 5.85 -3.24 -15.20
CA SER A 16 6.91 -2.26 -15.48
C SER A 16 6.70 -1.49 -16.78
N ASN A 17 5.82 -1.95 -17.68
CA ASN A 17 5.47 -1.25 -18.91
C ASN A 17 4.34 -0.22 -18.73
N ALA A 18 3.56 -0.32 -17.65
CA ALA A 18 2.44 0.56 -17.34
C ALA A 18 2.30 0.78 -15.81
N PRO A 19 3.32 1.36 -15.16
CA PRO A 19 3.31 1.51 -13.71
C PRO A 19 2.26 2.52 -13.24
N VAL A 20 1.68 2.26 -12.06
CA VAL A 20 0.66 3.14 -11.46
C VAL A 20 1.30 4.44 -10.98
N ASN A 21 0.70 5.56 -11.35
CA ASN A 21 1.08 6.88 -10.87
C ASN A 21 0.52 7.11 -9.46
N ILE A 22 1.31 7.70 -8.56
CA ILE A 22 0.90 7.98 -7.17
C ILE A 22 0.07 9.26 -7.03
N LEU A 23 -0.17 9.99 -8.13
CA LEU A 23 -0.99 11.18 -8.07
C LEU A 23 -2.41 10.80 -7.65
N THR A 24 -2.87 11.44 -6.59
CA THR A 24 -4.20 11.30 -6.01
C THR A 24 -4.94 12.63 -6.08
N ASP A 25 -6.26 12.57 -6.13
CA ASP A 25 -7.11 13.76 -6.04
C ASP A 25 -7.36 14.11 -4.57
N CYS A 26 -7.34 15.41 -4.25
CA CYS A 26 -7.62 15.89 -2.90
C CYS A 26 -9.08 15.58 -2.53
N ALA A 27 -9.29 14.76 -1.50
CA ALA A 27 -10.60 14.42 -0.99
C ALA A 27 -11.06 15.42 0.08
N SER A 28 -10.16 15.82 0.98
CA SER A 28 -10.45 16.85 1.99
C SER A 28 -9.19 17.50 2.56
N LEU A 29 -9.35 18.71 3.09
CA LEU A 29 -8.30 19.49 3.77
C LEU A 29 -8.79 19.90 5.15
N SER A 30 -7.99 19.66 6.18
CA SER A 30 -8.20 20.19 7.52
C SER A 30 -7.10 21.19 7.86
N LEU A 31 -7.42 22.49 7.77
CA LEU A 31 -6.48 23.57 8.10
C LEU A 31 -6.10 23.58 9.58
N SER A 32 -7.03 23.22 10.47
CA SER A 32 -6.80 23.18 11.92
C SER A 32 -5.84 22.07 12.33
N LEU A 33 -5.84 20.95 11.61
CA LEU A 33 -4.93 19.82 11.84
C LEU A 33 -3.68 19.86 10.93
N GLY A 34 -3.67 20.73 9.91
CA GLY A 34 -2.60 20.77 8.91
C GLY A 34 -2.52 19.50 8.07
N THR A 35 -3.65 18.80 7.86
CA THR A 35 -3.70 17.50 7.18
C THR A 35 -4.51 17.56 5.89
N ILE A 36 -4.07 16.80 4.87
CA ILE A 36 -4.81 16.56 3.63
C ILE A 36 -5.12 15.06 3.56
N ALA A 37 -6.36 14.73 3.20
CA ALA A 37 -6.73 13.40 2.75
C ALA A 37 -6.90 13.42 1.23
N SER A 38 -6.31 12.46 0.55
CA SER A 38 -6.41 12.31 -0.90
C SER A 38 -6.66 10.85 -1.26
N GLU A 39 -7.33 10.63 -2.39
CA GLU A 39 -7.66 9.30 -2.88
C GLU A 39 -7.35 9.18 -4.38
N GLY A 40 -7.08 7.97 -4.82
CA GLY A 40 -6.81 7.66 -6.21
C GLY A 40 -7.07 6.19 -6.46
N SER A 41 -7.59 5.87 -7.64
CA SER A 41 -7.82 4.49 -8.07
C SER A 41 -7.28 4.30 -9.47
N SER A 42 -6.72 3.12 -9.74
CA SER A 42 -6.15 2.77 -11.03
C SER A 42 -6.37 1.29 -11.28
N ASN A 43 -6.84 0.97 -12.49
CA ASN A 43 -6.99 -0.40 -12.95
C ASN A 43 -5.79 -0.76 -13.82
N ILE A 44 -5.17 -1.90 -13.53
CA ILE A 44 -4.07 -2.46 -14.31
C ILE A 44 -4.40 -3.91 -14.67
N ASN A 45 -3.95 -4.33 -15.85
CA ASN A 45 -4.05 -5.72 -16.27
C ASN A 45 -2.68 -6.38 -16.09
N LEU A 46 -2.65 -7.45 -15.31
CA LEU A 46 -1.47 -8.25 -15.05
C LEU A 46 -1.65 -9.65 -15.63
N SER A 47 -0.56 -10.24 -16.08
CA SER A 47 -0.57 -11.64 -16.52
C SER A 47 -0.83 -12.57 -15.33
N ALA A 48 -1.51 -13.70 -15.58
CA ALA A 48 -1.67 -14.75 -14.57
C ALA A 48 -0.30 -15.22 -14.05
N ASN A 49 -0.23 -15.64 -12.78
CA ASN A 49 0.99 -16.03 -12.09
C ASN A 49 2.02 -14.92 -11.85
N ALA A 50 1.65 -13.64 -12.00
CA ALA A 50 2.54 -12.54 -11.63
C ALA A 50 2.89 -12.60 -10.13
N THR A 51 4.15 -12.31 -9.81
CA THR A 51 4.65 -12.26 -8.43
C THR A 51 5.72 -11.18 -8.33
N PHE A 52 5.42 -10.10 -7.64
CA PHE A 52 6.32 -8.95 -7.56
C PHE A 52 5.92 -8.04 -6.41
N SER A 53 6.83 -7.15 -6.01
CA SER A 53 6.53 -6.12 -5.03
C SER A 53 6.72 -4.74 -5.62
N ILE A 54 5.79 -3.84 -5.29
CA ILE A 54 5.85 -2.43 -5.68
C ILE A 54 6.00 -1.57 -4.44
N ALA A 55 6.75 -0.48 -4.58
CA ALA A 55 6.87 0.52 -3.54
C ALA A 55 7.02 1.90 -4.17
N TYR A 56 6.65 2.94 -3.42
CA TYR A 56 7.02 4.28 -3.79
C TYR A 56 8.45 4.57 -3.34
N GLN A 57 9.35 4.85 -4.29
CA GLN A 57 10.74 5.21 -4.03
C GLN A 57 10.90 6.72 -3.96
N SER A 58 10.87 7.30 -2.75
CA SER A 58 11.16 8.72 -2.56
C SER A 58 11.62 9.04 -1.14
N SER A 59 12.33 10.16 -0.99
CA SER A 59 12.76 10.75 0.28
C SER A 59 11.70 11.64 0.94
N TYR A 60 10.53 11.85 0.31
CA TYR A 60 9.49 12.75 0.84
C TYR A 60 8.64 12.17 1.97
N TRP A 61 8.76 10.88 2.28
CA TRP A 61 8.09 10.33 3.46
C TRP A 61 8.76 10.88 4.73
N LEU A 62 7.98 11.62 5.53
CA LEU A 62 8.37 12.05 6.87
C LEU A 62 8.74 10.83 7.69
N GLY A 63 9.91 10.81 8.33
CA GLY A 63 10.28 9.68 9.19
C GLY A 63 9.25 9.44 10.29
N LEU A 64 8.92 8.17 10.55
CA LEU A 64 8.11 7.78 11.71
C LEU A 64 9.04 7.71 12.92
N ASN A 65 9.44 8.86 13.44
CA ASN A 65 10.36 8.96 14.57
C ASN A 65 10.01 10.15 15.49
N ASP A 66 10.44 10.03 16.74
CA ASP A 66 10.44 11.14 17.70
C ASP A 66 11.75 11.09 18.52
N PRO A 67 12.54 12.19 18.58
CA PRO A 67 12.36 13.44 17.83
C PRO A 67 12.49 13.24 16.31
N PRO A 68 11.98 14.18 15.47
CA PRO A 68 12.13 14.11 14.02
C PRO A 68 13.60 14.06 13.60
N LEU A 69 14.10 12.88 13.27
CA LEU A 69 15.45 12.71 12.72
C LEU A 69 15.37 12.73 11.19
N ARG A 70 16.26 13.51 10.57
CA ARG A 70 16.45 13.50 9.11
C ARG A 70 16.99 12.14 8.69
N ASN A 71 16.60 11.67 7.50
CA ASN A 71 17.05 10.41 6.87
C ASN A 71 16.51 9.10 7.50
N PHE A 72 15.43 9.17 8.27
CA PHE A 72 14.71 7.99 8.81
C PHE A 72 13.36 7.80 8.11
N SER A 73 13.35 7.90 6.77
CA SER A 73 12.14 7.73 5.97
C SER A 73 11.59 6.32 6.11
N TRP A 74 10.27 6.20 6.23
CA TRP A 74 9.58 4.93 6.09
C TRP A 74 9.14 4.73 4.64
N SER A 75 8.87 3.49 4.26
CA SER A 75 8.27 3.14 2.98
C SER A 75 7.17 2.11 3.20
N MET A 76 6.15 2.15 2.33
CA MET A 76 5.16 1.09 2.21
C MET A 76 5.51 0.23 1.00
N LEU A 77 5.54 -1.08 1.23
CA LEU A 77 5.70 -2.10 0.22
C LEU A 77 4.35 -2.79 0.02
N CYS A 78 3.91 -2.94 -1.23
CA CYS A 78 2.78 -3.78 -1.59
C CYS A 78 3.31 -5.00 -2.34
N SER A 79 3.00 -6.20 -1.84
CA SER A 79 3.35 -7.45 -2.48
C SER A 79 2.14 -8.00 -3.23
N ILE A 80 2.35 -8.35 -4.50
CA ILE A 80 1.34 -8.91 -5.39
C ILE A 80 1.76 -10.34 -5.72
N ASP A 81 0.91 -11.31 -5.34
CA ASP A 81 1.09 -12.73 -5.65
C ASP A 81 -0.18 -13.32 -6.26
N LEU A 82 -0.19 -13.36 -7.60
CA LEU A 82 -1.26 -13.90 -8.43
C LEU A 82 -0.99 -15.35 -8.86
N ARG A 83 -0.02 -16.04 -8.24
CA ARG A 83 0.21 -17.46 -8.51
C ARG A 83 -0.95 -18.28 -8.01
N MET A 84 -1.30 -19.30 -8.79
CA MET A 84 -2.23 -20.31 -8.32
C MET A 84 -1.65 -21.01 -7.10
N ARG A 85 -2.45 -21.09 -6.04
CA ARG A 85 -2.08 -21.83 -4.84
C ARG A 85 -2.09 -23.34 -5.13
N PRO A 86 -1.36 -24.16 -4.33
CA PRO A 86 -1.37 -25.61 -4.48
C PRO A 86 -2.76 -26.26 -4.36
N ASP A 87 -3.73 -25.59 -3.72
CA ASP A 87 -5.11 -26.03 -3.58
C ASP A 87 -6.03 -25.61 -4.76
N GLY A 88 -5.47 -24.99 -5.80
CA GLY A 88 -6.19 -24.64 -7.02
C GLY A 88 -6.97 -23.32 -6.96
N PHE A 89 -6.78 -22.51 -5.92
CA PHE A 89 -7.37 -21.18 -5.80
C PHE A 89 -6.37 -20.06 -6.10
N MET A 90 -6.85 -18.94 -6.64
CA MET A 90 -6.06 -17.70 -6.73
C MET A 90 -6.31 -16.82 -5.51
N ASN A 91 -5.30 -16.05 -5.11
CA ASN A 91 -5.49 -15.01 -4.10
C ASN A 91 -6.32 -13.87 -4.70
N THR A 92 -7.51 -13.64 -4.17
CA THR A 92 -8.27 -12.42 -4.41
C THR A 92 -7.74 -11.33 -3.47
N PRO A 93 -7.52 -10.09 -3.96
CA PRO A 93 -6.98 -9.04 -3.12
C PRO A 93 -8.01 -8.66 -2.05
N PRO A 94 -7.64 -8.60 -0.78
CA PRO A 94 -8.52 -8.05 0.23
C PRO A 94 -8.61 -6.52 0.07
N VAL A 95 -9.72 -5.96 0.52
CA VAL A 95 -9.90 -4.51 0.70
C VAL A 95 -9.41 -4.15 2.11
N ALA A 96 -8.40 -3.29 2.20
CA ALA A 96 -7.90 -2.77 3.47
C ALA A 96 -7.91 -1.24 3.47
N SER A 97 -8.32 -0.64 4.59
CA SER A 97 -8.26 0.80 4.80
C SER A 97 -7.38 1.10 5.99
N VAL A 98 -6.34 1.93 5.81
CA VAL A 98 -5.44 2.33 6.88
C VAL A 98 -5.53 3.83 7.06
N ILE A 99 -5.79 4.25 8.29
CA ILE A 99 -5.74 5.66 8.68
C ILE A 99 -4.56 5.81 9.63
N SER A 100 -3.66 6.76 9.34
CA SER A 100 -2.58 7.10 10.26
C SER A 100 -3.17 7.48 11.62
N PRO A 101 -2.72 6.85 12.72
CA PRO A 101 -3.27 7.14 14.04
C PRO A 101 -3.05 8.62 14.36
N GLN A 102 -4.13 9.31 14.66
CA GLN A 102 -4.08 10.68 15.16
C GLN A 102 -3.85 10.62 16.67
N PHE A 103 -2.97 11.46 17.20
CA PHE A 103 -2.66 11.55 18.65
C PHE A 103 -1.91 10.35 19.25
N VAL A 104 -0.89 9.86 18.54
CA VAL A 104 0.05 8.85 19.06
C VAL A 104 0.82 9.42 20.27
N ILE A 105 0.84 8.71 21.40
CA ILE A 105 1.66 9.12 22.54
C ILE A 105 3.13 8.85 22.22
N VAL A 106 3.95 9.88 22.36
CA VAL A 106 5.40 9.81 22.20
C VAL A 106 5.97 8.64 23.00
N ASN A 107 6.88 7.88 22.37
CA ASN A 107 7.61 6.77 22.98
C ASN A 107 6.72 5.63 23.52
N THR A 108 5.49 5.49 23.00
CA THR A 108 4.57 4.40 23.35
C THR A 108 4.21 3.63 22.08
N THR A 109 4.40 2.30 22.10
CA THR A 109 3.99 1.44 20.99
C THR A 109 2.49 1.60 20.74
N THR A 110 2.12 2.00 19.53
CA THR A 110 0.73 2.17 19.13
C THR A 110 0.35 1.11 18.12
N THR A 111 -0.65 0.31 18.46
CA THR A 111 -1.20 -0.69 17.56
C THR A 111 -2.16 -0.01 16.60
N ILE A 112 -1.81 -0.01 15.32
CA ILE A 112 -2.71 0.42 14.24
C ILE A 112 -3.50 -0.80 13.80
N GLN A 113 -4.81 -0.78 14.05
CA GLN A 113 -5.70 -1.81 13.51
C GLN A 113 -5.96 -1.50 12.05
N ILE A 114 -5.58 -2.43 11.17
CA ILE A 114 -5.84 -2.36 9.74
C ILE A 114 -7.07 -3.22 9.46
N PRO A 115 -8.28 -2.65 9.32
CA PRO A 115 -9.42 -3.42 8.89
C PRO A 115 -9.17 -3.98 7.49
N VAL A 116 -9.39 -5.28 7.35
CA VAL A 116 -9.28 -6.04 6.11
C VAL A 116 -10.61 -6.74 5.88
N SER A 117 -11.15 -6.64 4.67
CA SER A 117 -12.37 -7.34 4.25
C SER A 117 -12.17 -7.98 2.88
N ASP A 118 -12.80 -9.13 2.63
CA ASP A 118 -12.93 -9.60 1.25
C ASP A 118 -14.04 -8.82 0.55
N VAL A 119 -13.82 -8.47 -0.72
CA VAL A 119 -14.85 -7.88 -1.57
C VAL A 119 -15.87 -8.92 -2.04
N ASN A 120 -15.48 -10.20 -2.04
CA ASN A 120 -16.31 -11.33 -2.44
C ASN A 120 -17.07 -11.91 -1.24
N SER A 121 -18.35 -12.22 -1.46
CA SER A 121 -19.18 -12.87 -0.43
C SER A 121 -18.80 -14.34 -0.24
N GLY A 122 -18.40 -14.71 0.98
CA GLY A 122 -18.19 -16.11 1.38
C GLY A 122 -16.74 -16.58 1.38
N ASP A 123 -15.78 -15.70 1.09
CA ASP A 123 -14.35 -16.00 1.14
C ASP A 123 -13.78 -15.80 2.57
N ASP A 124 -12.84 -16.66 2.95
CA ASP A 124 -12.15 -16.60 4.25
C ASP A 124 -11.07 -15.49 4.23
N VAL A 125 -11.30 -14.41 4.98
CA VAL A 125 -10.26 -13.39 5.24
C VAL A 125 -9.27 -13.94 6.26
N ARG A 126 -8.00 -14.08 5.86
CA ARG A 126 -6.91 -14.50 6.76
C ARG A 126 -5.95 -13.33 6.98
N CYS A 127 -5.87 -12.90 8.23
CA CYS A 127 -4.94 -11.86 8.71
C CYS A 127 -3.58 -12.46 9.10
#